data_AF-A0AAJ7SGI2-F1
#
_entry.id   AF-A0AAJ7SGI2-F1
#
_cell.length_a   1.000
_cell.length_b   1.000
_cell.length_c   1.000
_cell.angle_alpha   90.00
_cell.angle_beta   90.00
_cell.angle_gamma   90.00
#
_symmetry.space_group_name_H-M   'P 1'
#
loop_
_entity.id
_entity.type
_entity.pdbx_description
1 polymer ?
#
loop_
_entity_poly.entity_id
_entity_poly.type
_entity_poly.pdbx_seq_one_letter_code
_entity_poly.pdbx_strand_id
1 'polypeptide(L)'
;MGRPIEGRAALLVYILVITLLILSIVNFCFTLLIFGVLRVGPSGMSGLEFLPDENLMWFLQRTDIQSIVAHRSKISSFKGQDLNIVGENSDVVLNAGAELRVGPRATRVSRVEEMRVVSPKTGKTVFSTDFKNFKIPKGVPNLSVSEAHVKKIRSPFNESLLITSEKQVYLKGNAGVHIKSKNISVRAAQDIHLKSVHGKVVLDAKQIIFNIADMQSPEPGPPQYRLCVCGSNGRVFRVAVREQGYTCNHVRFPISENPCT
;
A
#
# COMPACT_ATOMS: atom_id res chain seq x y z
N MET A 1 40.46 -74.87 25.46
CA MET A 1 41.49 -75.56 24.66
C MET A 1 41.47 -74.94 23.26
N GLY A 2 42.21 -73.84 23.08
CA GLY A 2 42.20 -73.07 21.84
C GLY A 2 43.01 -73.77 20.76
N ARG A 3 42.38 -74.10 19.63
CA ARG A 3 43.07 -74.67 18.47
C ARG A 3 43.93 -73.58 17.82
N PRO A 4 45.18 -73.87 17.45
CA PRO A 4 46.04 -72.92 16.76
C PRO A 4 45.42 -72.63 15.39
N ILE A 5 45.05 -71.37 15.20
CA ILE A 5 44.49 -70.88 13.95
C ILE A 5 45.63 -70.97 12.92
N GLU A 6 45.50 -71.86 11.93
CA GLU A 6 46.46 -72.01 10.84
C GLU A 6 46.77 -70.62 10.26
N GLY A 7 48.07 -70.31 10.11
CA GLY A 7 48.57 -68.96 9.84
C GLY A 7 47.92 -68.22 8.66
N ARG A 8 47.25 -68.93 7.74
CA ARG A 8 46.47 -68.35 6.63
C ARG A 8 45.16 -67.68 7.10
N ALA A 9 44.43 -68.27 8.05
CA ALA A 9 43.21 -67.68 8.57
C ALA A 9 43.52 -66.48 9.50
N ALA A 10 44.62 -66.56 10.26
CA ALA A 10 45.12 -65.43 11.04
C ALA A 10 45.54 -64.24 10.16
N LEU A 11 46.16 -64.50 9.01
CA LEU A 11 46.51 -63.47 8.01
C LEU A 11 45.27 -62.80 7.41
N LEU A 12 44.22 -63.57 7.08
CA LEU A 12 42.96 -63.00 6.57
C LEU A 12 42.28 -62.08 7.59
N VAL A 13 42.28 -62.47 8.86
CA VAL A 13 41.77 -61.62 9.96
C VAL A 13 42.60 -60.35 10.09
N TYR A 14 43.92 -60.44 10.00
CA TYR A 14 44.81 -59.27 10.08
C TYR A 14 44.60 -58.31 8.90
N ILE A 15 44.45 -58.83 7.68
CA ILE A 15 44.13 -58.05 6.48
C ILE A 15 42.78 -57.35 6.65
N LEU A 16 41.74 -58.08 7.10
CA LEU A 16 40.42 -57.52 7.36
C LEU A 16 40.48 -56.38 8.38
N VAL A 17 41.18 -56.57 9.50
CA VAL A 17 41.34 -55.54 10.54
C VAL A 17 42.06 -54.31 10.00
N ILE A 18 43.12 -54.49 9.21
CA ILE A 18 43.84 -53.37 8.56
C ILE A 18 42.93 -52.65 7.57
N THR A 19 42.16 -53.37 6.75
CA THR A 19 41.22 -52.75 5.80
C THR A 19 40.16 -51.93 6.53
N LEU A 20 39.60 -52.44 7.62
CA LEU A 20 38.65 -51.70 8.46
C LEU A 20 39.29 -50.48 9.12
N LEU A 21 40.53 -50.59 9.59
CA LEU A 21 41.27 -49.47 10.17
C LEU A 21 41.50 -48.37 9.13
N ILE A 22 41.95 -48.72 7.93
CA ILE A 22 42.15 -47.78 6.82
C ILE A 22 40.82 -47.10 6.46
N LEU A 23 39.74 -47.87 6.33
CA LEU A 23 38.41 -47.34 6.02
C LEU A 23 37.92 -46.37 7.10
N SER A 24 38.18 -46.67 8.38
CA SER A 24 37.88 -45.77 9.49
C SER A 24 38.72 -44.48 9.44
N ILE A 25 40.02 -44.57 9.15
CA ILE A 25 40.90 -43.40 9.05
C ILE A 25 40.47 -42.49 7.89
N VAL A 26 40.15 -43.09 6.73
CA VAL A 26 39.67 -42.36 5.56
C VAL A 26 38.35 -41.65 5.87
N ASN A 27 37.40 -42.35 6.50
CA ASN A 27 36.12 -41.74 6.91
C ASN A 27 36.33 -40.62 7.93
N PHE A 28 37.28 -40.78 8.85
CA PHE A 28 37.61 -39.75 9.83
C PHE A 28 38.22 -38.51 9.16
N CYS A 29 39.16 -38.69 8.23
CA CYS A 29 39.73 -37.61 7.44
C CYS A 29 38.66 -36.89 6.61
N PHE A 30 37.76 -37.61 5.94
CA PHE A 30 36.64 -36.99 5.22
C PHE A 30 35.75 -36.18 6.15
N THR A 31 35.46 -36.70 7.34
CA THR A 31 34.67 -35.98 8.35
C THR A 31 35.37 -34.69 8.80
N LEU A 32 36.68 -34.72 9.03
CA LEU A 32 37.48 -33.52 9.34
C LEU A 32 37.50 -32.52 8.17
N LEU A 33 37.62 -32.99 6.93
CA LEU A 33 37.55 -32.14 5.74
C LEU A 33 36.18 -31.47 5.61
N ILE A 34 35.09 -32.22 5.84
CA ILE A 34 33.73 -31.68 5.84
C ILE A 34 33.58 -30.62 6.93
N PHE A 35 34.07 -30.87 8.15
CA PHE A 35 34.05 -29.86 9.22
C PHE A 35 34.87 -28.61 8.87
N GLY A 36 36.02 -28.77 8.22
CA GLY A 36 36.86 -27.66 7.76
C GLY A 36 36.19 -26.84 6.66
N VAL A 37 35.56 -27.49 5.67
CA VAL A 37 34.87 -26.84 4.55
C VAL A 37 33.58 -26.16 5.00
N LEU A 38 32.78 -26.81 5.85
CA LEU A 38 31.60 -26.21 6.48
C LEU A 38 31.99 -25.16 7.54
N ARG A 39 33.28 -25.04 7.85
CA ARG A 39 33.88 -24.16 8.85
C ARG A 39 33.15 -24.22 10.20
N VAL A 40 32.71 -25.40 10.61
CA VAL A 40 32.02 -25.62 11.88
C VAL A 40 33.08 -25.86 12.95
N GLY A 41 33.33 -24.85 13.78
CA GLY A 41 34.20 -24.93 14.95
C GLY A 41 33.42 -25.28 16.22
N PRO A 42 34.12 -25.53 17.35
CA PRO A 42 33.51 -25.83 18.64
C PRO A 42 32.56 -24.73 19.17
N SER A 43 32.74 -23.49 18.69
CA SER A 43 31.94 -22.32 19.07
C SER A 43 30.90 -21.91 18.02
N GLY A 44 30.76 -22.65 16.91
CA GLY A 44 29.79 -22.36 15.85
C GLY A 44 30.34 -22.48 14.41
N MET A 45 29.47 -22.20 13.44
CA MET A 45 29.81 -22.13 12.01
C MET A 45 30.49 -20.79 11.74
N SER A 46 31.63 -20.75 11.04
CA SER A 46 32.42 -19.52 10.88
C SER A 46 31.58 -18.38 10.32
N GLY A 47 31.35 -17.37 11.16
CA GLY A 47 30.43 -16.27 10.91
C GLY A 47 29.27 -16.18 11.91
N LEU A 48 29.03 -17.22 12.70
CA LEU A 48 28.03 -17.29 13.77
C LEU A 48 28.71 -17.62 15.10
N GLU A 49 28.65 -16.68 16.04
CA GLU A 49 29.09 -16.92 17.43
C GLU A 49 27.87 -16.91 18.34
N PHE A 50 27.69 -17.99 19.09
CA PHE A 50 26.66 -18.07 20.12
C PHE A 50 27.24 -17.60 21.43
N LEU A 51 26.63 -16.59 22.05
CA LEU A 51 26.99 -16.15 23.38
C LEU A 51 26.05 -16.86 24.38
N PRO A 52 26.49 -17.93 25.05
CA PRO A 52 25.63 -18.77 25.88
C PRO A 52 25.06 -18.01 27.10
N ASP A 53 25.79 -17.01 27.60
CA ASP A 53 25.38 -16.24 28.77
C ASP A 53 24.20 -15.29 28.50
N GLU A 54 24.04 -14.83 27.25
CA GLU A 54 22.98 -13.87 26.87
C GLU A 54 21.92 -14.44 25.90
N ASN A 55 22.05 -15.71 25.47
CA ASN A 55 21.23 -16.30 24.41
C ASN A 55 21.20 -15.43 23.13
N LEU A 56 22.35 -14.83 22.79
CA LEU A 56 22.51 -14.00 21.60
C LEU A 56 23.31 -14.77 20.54
N MET A 57 22.94 -14.56 19.28
CA MET A 57 23.68 -15.02 18.12
C MET A 57 24.28 -13.80 17.42
N TRP A 58 25.58 -13.82 17.20
CA TRP A 58 26.31 -12.77 16.49
C TRP A 58 26.65 -13.20 15.08
N PHE A 59 26.44 -12.31 14.12
CA PHE A 59 26.89 -12.45 12.74
C PHE A 59 28.21 -11.70 12.58
N LEU A 60 29.34 -12.40 12.67
CA LEU A 60 30.68 -11.79 12.58
C LEU A 60 31.09 -11.49 11.13
N GLN A 61 30.44 -12.11 10.16
CA GLN A 61 30.72 -11.96 8.73
C GLN A 61 29.42 -11.86 7.93
N ARG A 62 29.52 -11.53 6.64
CA ARG A 62 28.38 -11.61 5.72
C ARG A 62 27.92 -13.08 5.67
N THR A 63 26.75 -13.35 6.21
CA THR A 63 26.14 -14.68 6.22
C THR A 63 24.93 -14.69 5.31
N ASP A 64 24.85 -15.69 4.44
CA ASP A 64 23.67 -15.94 3.62
C ASP A 64 22.74 -16.89 4.39
N ILE A 65 21.53 -16.40 4.70
CA ILE A 65 20.56 -17.12 5.53
C ILE A 65 19.17 -16.92 4.94
N GLN A 66 18.50 -18.02 4.64
CA GLN A 66 17.16 -18.00 4.06
C GLN A 66 16.07 -17.58 5.06
N SER A 67 16.20 -17.98 6.33
CA SER A 67 15.18 -17.76 7.36
C SER A 67 15.83 -17.63 8.74
N ILE A 68 15.44 -16.57 9.48
CA ILE A 68 15.84 -16.37 10.88
C ILE A 68 14.57 -16.29 11.71
N VAL A 69 14.42 -17.19 12.68
CA VAL A 69 13.33 -17.16 13.66
C VAL A 69 13.89 -16.70 15.00
N ALA A 70 13.72 -15.42 15.30
CA ALA A 70 14.18 -14.86 16.56
C ALA A 70 13.18 -15.14 17.69
N HIS A 71 13.63 -15.78 18.78
CA HIS A 71 12.81 -16.15 19.94
C HIS A 71 12.15 -14.92 20.64
N ARG A 72 12.70 -13.72 20.50
CA ARG A 72 12.12 -12.47 21.05
C ARG A 72 11.81 -11.41 19.97
N SER A 73 11.74 -11.82 18.70
CA SER A 73 11.48 -10.93 17.55
C SER A 73 12.33 -9.65 17.50
N LYS A 74 13.51 -9.67 18.13
CA LYS A 74 14.42 -8.52 18.20
C LYS A 74 15.65 -8.83 17.37
N ILE A 75 15.86 -8.01 16.35
CA ILE A 75 17.09 -7.98 15.56
C ILE A 75 17.68 -6.59 15.76
N SER A 76 18.97 -6.50 16.09
CA SER A 76 19.60 -5.23 16.42
C SER A 76 21.06 -5.25 16.00
N SER A 77 21.57 -4.08 15.63
CA SER A 77 22.98 -3.88 15.31
C SER A 77 23.76 -3.44 16.55
N PHE A 78 25.09 -3.49 16.46
CA PHE A 78 25.96 -2.85 17.41
C PHE A 78 25.79 -1.33 17.40
N LYS A 79 26.08 -0.70 18.54
CA LYS A 79 26.02 0.75 18.68
C LYS A 79 26.96 1.41 17.66
N GLY A 80 26.41 2.22 16.76
CA GLY A 80 27.17 2.92 15.73
C GLY A 80 27.47 2.10 14.47
N GLN A 81 26.88 0.91 14.31
CA GLN A 81 26.96 0.11 13.09
C GLN A 81 25.57 -0.09 12.49
N ASP A 82 25.48 -0.04 11.16
CA ASP A 82 24.22 -0.30 10.46
C ASP A 82 24.00 -1.80 10.27
N LEU A 83 22.78 -2.26 10.53
CA LEU A 83 22.36 -3.62 10.17
C LEU A 83 21.83 -3.61 8.74
N ASN A 84 22.62 -4.16 7.82
CA ASN A 84 22.24 -4.26 6.41
C ASN A 84 21.65 -5.64 6.13
N ILE A 85 20.34 -5.67 5.83
CA ILE A 85 19.63 -6.86 5.38
C ILE A 85 19.35 -6.68 3.89
N VAL A 86 19.89 -7.57 3.05
CA VAL A 86 19.81 -7.48 1.59
C VAL A 86 19.14 -8.73 1.05
N GLY A 87 18.05 -8.55 0.31
CA GLY A 87 17.43 -9.62 -0.49
C GLY A 87 17.95 -9.54 -1.92
N GLU A 88 18.74 -10.53 -2.36
CA GLU A 88 19.16 -10.62 -3.76
C GLU A 88 17.99 -11.14 -4.59
N ASN A 89 17.42 -10.28 -5.45
CA ASN A 89 16.28 -10.58 -6.33
C ASN A 89 15.05 -11.20 -5.63
N SER A 90 14.93 -10.99 -4.32
CA SER A 90 13.88 -11.58 -3.48
C SER A 90 13.43 -10.57 -2.43
N ASP A 91 12.18 -10.73 -1.99
CA ASP A 91 11.59 -9.87 -0.97
C ASP A 91 12.16 -10.23 0.41
N VAL A 92 12.63 -9.22 1.15
CA VAL A 92 12.97 -9.38 2.57
C VAL A 92 11.66 -9.34 3.37
N VAL A 93 11.34 -10.43 4.05
CA VAL A 93 10.10 -10.58 4.83
C VAL A 93 10.41 -10.59 6.32
N LEU A 94 9.93 -9.57 7.02
CA LEU A 94 9.97 -9.47 8.48
C LEU A 94 8.57 -9.76 9.02
N ASN A 95 8.44 -10.83 9.82
CA ASN A 95 7.17 -11.25 10.41
C ASN A 95 7.30 -11.37 11.92
N ALA A 96 6.60 -10.50 12.65
CA ALA A 96 6.52 -10.48 14.10
C ALA A 96 5.07 -10.22 14.55
N GLY A 97 4.11 -10.93 13.93
CA GLY A 97 2.67 -10.66 14.05
C GLY A 97 2.20 -9.58 13.07
N ALA A 98 2.98 -8.50 12.94
CA ALA A 98 2.98 -7.58 11.82
C ALA A 98 3.88 -8.11 10.69
N GLU A 99 3.49 -7.92 9.44
CA GLU A 99 4.25 -8.37 8.27
C GLU A 99 4.75 -7.17 7.45
N LEU A 100 6.07 -7.04 7.34
CA LEU A 100 6.75 -6.07 6.48
C LEU A 100 7.50 -6.83 5.38
N ARG A 101 7.09 -6.62 4.13
CA ARG A 101 7.74 -7.13 2.93
C ARG A 101 8.43 -5.99 2.21
N VAL A 102 9.74 -6.07 2.05
CA VAL A 102 10.55 -5.10 1.31
C VAL A 102 11.07 -5.77 0.05
N GLY A 103 10.46 -5.45 -1.09
CA GLY A 103 10.83 -5.99 -2.39
C GLY A 103 11.38 -4.93 -3.35
N PRO A 104 11.99 -5.34 -4.48
CA PRO A 104 12.55 -4.41 -5.46
C PRO A 104 11.50 -3.57 -6.18
N ARG A 105 10.26 -4.05 -6.27
CA ARG A 105 9.14 -3.32 -6.90
C ARG A 105 8.30 -2.53 -5.91
N ALA A 106 8.15 -3.03 -4.69
CA ALA A 106 7.24 -2.47 -3.71
C ALA A 106 7.62 -2.87 -2.29
N THR A 107 7.34 -1.97 -1.35
CA THR A 107 7.33 -2.26 0.08
C THR A 107 5.89 -2.38 0.54
N ARG A 108 5.52 -3.52 1.13
CA ARG A 108 4.17 -3.81 1.62
C ARG A 108 4.20 -4.04 3.13
N VAL A 109 3.32 -3.34 3.83
CA VAL A 109 3.06 -3.55 5.26
C VAL A 109 1.67 -4.13 5.41
N SER A 110 1.52 -5.21 6.15
CA SER A 110 0.23 -5.87 6.37
C SER A 110 0.12 -6.41 7.80
N ARG A 111 -1.12 -6.70 8.23
CA ARG A 111 -1.43 -7.13 9.61
C ARG A 111 -0.98 -6.12 10.67
N VAL A 112 -1.13 -4.83 10.38
CA VAL A 112 -0.87 -3.73 11.32
C VAL A 112 -2.08 -2.81 11.40
N GLU A 113 -2.40 -2.36 12.61
CA GLU A 113 -3.38 -1.30 12.81
C GLU A 113 -2.77 0.07 12.49
N GLU A 114 -1.49 0.27 12.85
CA GLU A 114 -0.76 1.50 12.63
C GLU A 114 0.69 1.23 12.22
N MET A 115 1.17 1.90 11.17
CA MET A 115 2.58 1.99 10.81
C MET A 115 3.08 3.38 11.18
N ARG A 116 4.12 3.45 12.03
CA ARG A 116 4.82 4.70 12.39
C ARG A 116 6.24 4.71 11.85
N VAL A 117 6.66 5.83 11.30
CA VAL A 117 8.07 6.11 11.00
C VAL A 117 8.55 7.16 11.98
N VAL A 118 9.57 6.83 12.78
CA VAL A 118 10.11 7.70 13.84
C VAL A 118 11.50 8.17 13.44
N SER A 119 11.76 9.47 13.61
CA SER A 119 13.08 10.04 13.37
C SER A 119 14.07 9.55 14.42
N PRO A 120 15.20 8.94 14.04
CA PRO A 120 16.17 8.39 15.00
C PRO A 120 16.88 9.49 15.80
N LYS A 121 17.02 10.71 15.26
CA LYS A 121 17.70 11.83 15.95
C LYS A 121 16.82 12.56 16.95
N THR A 122 15.51 12.62 16.68
CA THR A 122 14.58 13.46 17.46
C THR A 122 13.56 12.65 18.25
N GLY A 123 13.43 11.35 17.99
CA GLY A 123 12.40 10.50 18.57
C GLY A 123 10.97 10.86 18.14
N LYS A 124 10.80 11.83 17.24
CA LYS A 124 9.48 12.27 16.77
C LYS A 124 8.98 11.41 15.63
N THR A 125 7.71 11.03 15.69
CA THR A 125 7.00 10.37 14.59
C THR A 125 6.89 11.31 13.40
N VAL A 126 7.52 10.94 12.29
CA VAL A 126 7.52 11.68 11.02
C VAL A 126 6.32 11.27 10.15
N PHE A 127 5.88 10.02 10.28
CA PHE A 127 4.73 9.47 9.55
C PHE A 127 3.96 8.48 10.42
N SER A 128 2.63 8.51 10.35
CA SER A 128 1.75 7.50 10.97
C SER A 128 0.55 7.26 10.07
N THR A 129 0.15 6.00 9.90
CA THR A 129 -1.08 5.64 9.16
C THR A 129 -2.36 5.85 9.96
N ASP A 130 -2.30 5.91 11.29
CA ASP A 130 -3.44 6.25 12.16
C ASP A 130 -3.62 7.77 12.33
N PHE A 131 -2.88 8.56 11.54
CA PHE A 131 -2.92 10.00 11.66
C PHE A 131 -4.23 10.57 11.06
N LYS A 132 -5.23 10.77 11.93
CA LYS A 132 -6.56 11.33 11.59
C LYS A 132 -6.54 12.69 10.88
N ASN A 133 -5.43 13.41 10.93
CA ASN A 133 -5.27 14.74 10.33
C ASN A 133 -4.19 14.75 9.25
N PHE A 134 -4.19 13.78 8.33
CA PHE A 134 -3.26 13.77 7.20
C PHE A 134 -3.41 15.07 6.40
N LYS A 135 -2.50 16.01 6.65
CA LYS A 135 -2.31 17.20 5.84
C LYS A 135 -1.30 16.80 4.79
N ILE A 136 -1.73 16.79 3.53
CA ILE A 136 -0.84 16.59 2.40
C ILE A 136 0.36 17.54 2.60
N PRO A 137 1.60 17.01 2.68
CA PRO A 137 2.76 17.84 2.96
C PRO A 137 2.90 18.93 1.89
N LYS A 138 3.44 20.09 2.29
CA LYS A 138 3.66 21.20 1.36
C LYS A 138 4.55 20.71 0.20
N GLY A 139 4.10 20.93 -1.04
CA GLY A 139 4.84 20.55 -2.24
C GLY A 139 4.25 19.38 -3.05
N VAL A 140 3.09 18.82 -2.66
CA VAL A 140 2.35 17.87 -3.51
C VAL A 140 1.32 18.64 -4.34
N PRO A 141 1.54 18.83 -5.66
CA PRO A 141 0.63 19.61 -6.51
C PRO A 141 -0.61 18.83 -6.93
N ASN A 142 -0.51 17.51 -7.06
CA ASN A 142 -1.55 16.65 -7.61
C ASN A 142 -1.87 15.51 -6.64
N LEU A 143 -3.16 15.26 -6.41
CA LEU A 143 -3.66 14.13 -5.62
C LEU A 143 -4.46 13.21 -6.53
N SER A 144 -3.98 11.97 -6.73
CA SER A 144 -4.69 10.93 -7.47
C SER A 144 -5.20 9.86 -6.50
N VAL A 145 -6.52 9.78 -6.35
CA VAL A 145 -7.20 8.86 -5.42
C VAL A 145 -8.51 8.39 -6.05
N SER A 146 -8.95 7.16 -5.73
CA SER A 146 -10.24 6.62 -6.20
C SER A 146 -11.43 7.16 -5.40
N GLU A 147 -11.27 7.33 -4.09
CA GLU A 147 -12.28 7.86 -3.18
C GLU A 147 -11.60 8.69 -2.07
N ALA A 148 -12.23 9.80 -1.67
CA ALA A 148 -11.74 10.65 -0.61
C ALA A 148 -12.90 11.12 0.29
N HIS A 149 -12.83 10.76 1.58
CA HIS A 149 -13.77 11.26 2.59
C HIS A 149 -13.16 12.45 3.33
N VAL A 150 -13.56 13.65 2.93
CA VAL A 150 -13.00 14.89 3.47
C VAL A 150 -14.10 15.85 3.88
N LYS A 151 -13.83 16.63 4.94
CA LYS A 151 -14.72 17.71 5.38
C LYS A 151 -14.70 18.91 4.44
N LYS A 152 -13.54 19.19 3.82
CA LYS A 152 -13.32 20.36 2.97
C LYS A 152 -12.19 20.14 1.97
N ILE A 153 -12.43 20.52 0.73
CA ILE A 153 -11.42 20.64 -0.32
C ILE A 153 -11.25 22.14 -0.62
N ARG A 154 -10.01 22.63 -0.69
CA ARG A 154 -9.72 24.05 -0.91
C ARG A 154 -8.39 24.21 -1.63
N SER A 155 -8.35 25.03 -2.68
CA SER A 155 -7.12 25.50 -3.31
C SER A 155 -6.48 26.66 -2.53
N PRO A 156 -5.17 26.92 -2.75
CA PRO A 156 -4.52 28.15 -2.29
C PRO A 156 -5.25 29.42 -2.77
N PHE A 157 -5.01 30.55 -2.10
CA PHE A 157 -5.73 31.81 -2.38
C PHE A 157 -5.58 32.32 -3.81
N ASN A 158 -4.44 32.04 -4.47
CA ASN A 158 -4.12 32.51 -5.81
C ASN A 158 -4.16 31.38 -6.87
N GLU A 159 -4.77 30.24 -6.56
CA GLU A 159 -4.76 29.08 -7.45
C GLU A 159 -6.16 28.49 -7.64
N SER A 160 -6.37 27.92 -8.82
CA SER A 160 -7.61 27.23 -9.18
C SER A 160 -7.62 25.81 -8.63
N LEU A 161 -8.77 25.36 -8.13
CA LEU A 161 -9.00 23.95 -7.78
C LEU A 161 -9.49 23.21 -9.02
N LEU A 162 -8.70 22.24 -9.50
CA LEU A 162 -9.10 21.35 -10.58
C LEU A 162 -9.45 19.96 -10.01
N ILE A 163 -10.64 19.46 -10.37
CA ILE A 163 -11.09 18.10 -10.05
C ILE A 163 -11.43 17.42 -11.36
N THR A 164 -10.69 16.37 -11.71
CA THR A 164 -10.84 15.60 -12.96
C THR A 164 -10.93 14.11 -12.66
N SER A 165 -11.63 13.38 -13.54
CA SER A 165 -11.75 11.93 -13.51
C SER A 165 -11.91 11.43 -14.93
N GLU A 166 -11.34 10.27 -15.25
CA GLU A 166 -11.48 9.64 -16.58
C GLU A 166 -12.90 9.12 -16.82
N LYS A 167 -13.61 8.72 -15.75
CA LYS A 167 -14.94 8.10 -15.83
C LYS A 167 -16.03 9.03 -15.33
N GLN A 168 -15.99 9.37 -14.04
CA GLN A 168 -17.00 10.18 -13.38
C GLN A 168 -16.45 10.89 -12.15
N VAL A 169 -16.96 12.10 -11.88
CA VAL A 169 -16.74 12.83 -10.63
C VAL A 169 -18.04 12.82 -9.85
N TYR A 170 -18.04 12.28 -8.64
CA TYR A 170 -19.22 12.19 -7.79
C TYR A 170 -19.00 12.89 -6.45
N LEU A 171 -19.69 14.01 -6.24
CA LEU A 171 -19.62 14.79 -5.01
C LEU A 171 -20.86 14.51 -4.15
N LYS A 172 -20.67 13.79 -3.04
CA LYS A 172 -21.75 13.44 -2.10
C LYS A 172 -21.53 14.08 -0.73
N GLY A 173 -22.55 14.79 -0.25
CA GLY A 173 -22.56 15.38 1.08
C GLY A 173 -23.78 14.93 1.90
N ASN A 174 -23.54 14.30 3.05
CA ASN A 174 -24.62 13.87 3.93
C ASN A 174 -25.42 15.07 4.50
N ALA A 175 -24.74 16.17 4.82
CA ALA A 175 -25.32 17.39 5.39
C ALA A 175 -25.47 18.57 4.39
N GLY A 176 -25.24 18.32 3.10
CA GLY A 176 -25.16 19.37 2.08
C GLY A 176 -23.86 19.35 1.30
N VAL A 177 -23.87 20.01 0.14
CA VAL A 177 -22.68 20.26 -0.69
C VAL A 177 -22.61 21.76 -0.94
N HIS A 178 -21.56 22.41 -0.45
CA HIS A 178 -21.35 23.85 -0.61
C HIS A 178 -20.10 24.11 -1.43
N ILE A 179 -20.26 24.59 -2.67
CA ILE A 179 -19.17 24.92 -3.57
C ILE A 179 -19.13 26.44 -3.67
N LYS A 180 -18.04 27.04 -3.19
CA LYS A 180 -17.82 28.49 -3.25
C LYS A 180 -16.58 28.81 -4.04
N SER A 181 -16.71 29.62 -5.08
CA SER A 181 -15.60 30.02 -5.95
C SER A 181 -15.86 31.42 -6.53
N LYS A 182 -14.83 32.04 -7.11
CA LYS A 182 -15.04 33.23 -7.96
C LYS A 182 -15.85 32.84 -9.19
N ASN A 183 -15.40 31.79 -9.89
CA ASN A 183 -16.03 31.20 -11.06
C ASN A 183 -16.08 29.68 -10.91
N ILE A 184 -17.18 29.05 -11.33
CA ILE A 184 -17.36 27.59 -11.36
C ILE A 184 -17.53 27.18 -12.82
N SER A 185 -16.65 26.29 -13.30
CA SER A 185 -16.80 25.66 -14.61
C SER A 185 -16.83 24.15 -14.46
N VAL A 186 -17.96 23.54 -14.82
CA VAL A 186 -18.11 22.09 -14.82
C VAL A 186 -18.15 21.61 -16.26
N ARG A 187 -17.27 20.67 -16.60
CA ARG A 187 -17.21 20.02 -17.91
C ARG A 187 -17.45 18.53 -17.73
N ALA A 188 -18.40 17.97 -18.47
CA ALA A 188 -18.67 16.54 -18.47
C ALA A 188 -18.94 16.05 -19.90
N ALA A 189 -18.56 14.80 -20.17
CA ALA A 189 -18.85 14.15 -21.46
C ALA A 189 -20.31 13.70 -21.55
N GLN A 190 -20.87 13.20 -20.44
CA GLN A 190 -22.26 12.71 -20.36
C GLN A 190 -23.01 13.43 -19.23
N ASP A 191 -22.89 12.94 -17.99
CA ASP A 191 -23.72 13.38 -16.87
C ASP A 191 -22.93 14.15 -15.80
N ILE A 192 -23.64 15.05 -15.10
CA ILE A 192 -23.15 15.78 -13.93
C ILE A 192 -24.02 15.42 -12.72
N HIS A 193 -23.44 14.74 -11.73
CA HIS A 193 -24.15 14.32 -10.52
C HIS A 193 -23.71 15.12 -9.29
N LEU A 194 -24.61 15.96 -8.78
CA LEU A 194 -24.47 16.65 -7.50
C LEU A 194 -25.55 16.13 -6.56
N LYS A 195 -25.18 15.38 -5.51
CA LYS A 195 -26.15 14.76 -4.59
C LYS A 195 -25.91 15.19 -3.15
N SER A 196 -26.97 15.65 -2.51
CA SER A 196 -27.05 15.76 -1.05
C SER A 196 -28.10 14.79 -0.52
N VAL A 197 -27.83 14.15 0.63
CA VAL A 197 -28.77 13.22 1.26
C VAL A 197 -29.77 14.00 2.14
N HIS A 198 -29.24 14.74 3.12
CA HIS A 198 -30.02 15.58 4.02
C HIS A 198 -29.43 16.99 3.99
N GLY A 199 -29.86 17.81 3.04
CA GLY A 199 -29.34 19.17 2.88
C GLY A 199 -29.58 19.72 1.49
N LYS A 200 -28.89 20.84 1.20
CA LYS A 200 -28.95 21.53 -0.08
C LYS A 200 -27.61 21.47 -0.79
N VAL A 201 -27.67 21.48 -2.12
CA VAL A 201 -26.51 21.76 -2.98
C VAL A 201 -26.50 23.26 -3.24
N VAL A 202 -25.45 23.96 -2.80
CA VAL A 202 -25.29 25.40 -2.98
C VAL A 202 -24.05 25.64 -3.81
N LEU A 203 -24.24 26.32 -4.93
CA LEU A 203 -23.17 26.82 -5.79
C LEU A 203 -23.13 28.35 -5.64
N ASP A 204 -22.10 28.86 -4.98
CA ASP A 204 -21.91 30.29 -4.71
C ASP A 204 -20.71 30.79 -5.54
N ALA A 205 -21.00 31.44 -6.66
CA ALA A 205 -20.00 32.02 -7.53
C ALA A 205 -20.54 33.20 -8.34
N LYS A 206 -19.65 34.06 -8.83
CA LYS A 206 -20.03 35.16 -9.75
C LYS A 206 -20.52 34.62 -11.09
N GLN A 207 -19.94 33.50 -11.54
CA GLN A 207 -20.30 32.85 -12.79
C GLN A 207 -20.26 31.33 -12.61
N ILE A 208 -21.30 30.65 -13.12
CA ILE A 208 -21.41 29.19 -13.12
C ILE A 208 -21.67 28.76 -14.57
N ILE A 209 -20.78 27.93 -15.11
CA ILE A 209 -20.87 27.41 -16.49
C ILE A 209 -20.92 25.88 -16.41
N PHE A 210 -21.96 25.29 -16.99
CA PHE A 210 -22.06 23.86 -17.23
C PHE A 210 -21.88 23.60 -18.73
N ASN A 211 -20.80 22.92 -19.09
CA ASN A 211 -20.55 22.46 -20.44
C ASN A 211 -20.67 20.94 -20.47
N ILE A 212 -21.76 20.46 -21.04
CA ILE A 212 -21.94 19.05 -21.35
C ILE A 212 -21.60 18.93 -22.83
N ALA A 213 -20.71 18.00 -23.20
CA ALA A 213 -20.42 17.75 -24.60
C ALA A 213 -21.71 17.32 -25.30
N ASP A 214 -22.05 18.01 -26.39
CA ASP A 214 -23.29 17.77 -27.13
C ASP A 214 -23.19 16.40 -27.81
N MET A 215 -23.79 15.38 -27.19
CA MET A 215 -23.94 14.08 -27.83
C MET A 215 -25.14 14.19 -28.78
N GLN A 216 -24.88 14.17 -30.09
CA GLN A 216 -25.88 13.78 -31.07
C GLN A 216 -26.42 12.43 -30.64
N SER A 217 -27.68 12.37 -30.20
CA SER A 217 -28.34 11.11 -29.85
C SER A 217 -28.87 10.49 -31.13
N PRO A 218 -28.35 9.32 -31.56
CA PRO A 218 -28.89 8.59 -32.68
C PRO A 218 -29.55 7.32 -32.14
N GLU A 219 -30.62 7.42 -31.32
CA GLU A 219 -31.55 6.30 -30.98
C GLU A 219 -32.53 6.67 -29.84
N PRO A 220 -33.65 5.94 -29.66
CA PRO A 220 -34.69 6.26 -28.68
C PRO A 220 -34.21 5.95 -27.25
N GLY A 221 -33.53 6.94 -26.67
CA GLY A 221 -32.97 6.88 -25.32
C GLY A 221 -33.95 7.37 -24.23
N PRO A 222 -33.51 7.31 -22.95
CA PRO A 222 -34.29 7.76 -21.81
C PRO A 222 -34.75 9.23 -21.95
N PRO A 223 -35.83 9.64 -21.25
CA PRO A 223 -36.42 10.97 -21.40
C PRO A 223 -35.34 12.06 -21.22
N GLN A 224 -35.15 12.87 -22.26
CA GLN A 224 -34.22 13.99 -22.22
C GLN A 224 -34.80 15.08 -21.30
N TYR A 225 -33.96 15.64 -20.42
CA TYR A 225 -34.37 16.73 -19.53
C TYR A 225 -33.56 17.98 -19.81
N ARG A 226 -34.24 19.13 -19.89
CA ARG A 226 -33.60 20.45 -19.86
C ARG A 226 -33.56 20.97 -18.43
N LEU A 227 -32.44 21.57 -18.06
CA LEU A 227 -32.29 22.28 -16.80
C LEU A 227 -32.72 23.73 -17.01
N CYS A 228 -33.66 24.21 -16.22
CA CYS A 228 -34.22 25.55 -16.29
C CYS A 228 -33.94 26.30 -14.99
N VAL A 229 -33.68 27.61 -15.09
CA VAL A 229 -33.38 28.47 -13.95
C VAL A 229 -34.45 29.53 -13.83
N CYS A 230 -35.01 29.67 -12.64
CA CYS A 230 -35.97 30.72 -12.32
C CYS A 230 -35.28 32.08 -12.24
N GLY A 231 -35.71 33.05 -13.04
CA GLY A 231 -35.11 34.39 -13.05
C GLY A 231 -35.28 35.18 -11.74
N SER A 232 -36.34 34.90 -10.97
CA SER A 232 -36.67 35.61 -9.72
C SER A 232 -35.82 35.15 -8.53
N ASN A 233 -35.67 33.83 -8.34
CA ASN A 233 -35.11 33.23 -7.14
C ASN A 233 -33.86 32.36 -7.39
N GLY A 234 -33.44 32.22 -8.66
CA GLY A 234 -32.26 31.43 -9.05
C GLY A 234 -32.39 29.93 -8.80
N ARG A 235 -33.58 29.42 -8.43
CA ARG A 235 -33.81 27.99 -8.26
C ARG A 235 -33.75 27.29 -9.61
N VAL A 236 -33.21 26.08 -9.61
CA VAL A 236 -33.03 25.27 -10.81
C VAL A 236 -34.01 24.10 -10.77
N PHE A 237 -34.70 23.85 -11.88
CA PHE A 237 -35.66 22.75 -12.04
C PHE A 237 -35.41 22.00 -13.35
N ARG A 238 -35.87 20.75 -13.43
CA ARG A 238 -35.75 19.93 -14.64
C ARG A 238 -37.09 19.88 -15.38
N VAL A 239 -37.02 19.84 -16.71
CA VAL A 239 -38.19 19.79 -17.59
C VAL A 239 -37.98 18.67 -18.59
N ALA A 240 -38.93 17.74 -18.70
CA ALA A 240 -38.89 16.69 -19.72
C ALA A 240 -39.08 17.30 -21.11
N VAL A 241 -38.15 17.04 -22.02
CA VAL A 241 -38.24 17.46 -23.43
C VAL A 241 -39.11 16.45 -24.15
N ARG A 242 -40.34 16.86 -24.50
CA ARG A 242 -41.30 16.02 -25.23
C ARG A 242 -41.20 16.20 -26.75
N GLU A 243 -40.83 17.40 -27.21
CA GLU A 243 -40.76 17.77 -28.62
C GLU A 243 -39.56 18.69 -28.89
N GLN A 244 -39.05 18.69 -30.12
CA GLN A 244 -37.98 19.60 -30.55
C GLN A 244 -38.49 21.05 -30.50
N GLY A 245 -37.79 21.93 -29.78
CA GLY A 245 -38.17 23.34 -29.59
C GLY A 245 -38.78 23.68 -28.23
N TYR A 246 -39.04 22.69 -27.36
CA TYR A 246 -39.54 22.95 -26.00
C TYR A 246 -38.48 23.67 -25.13
N THR A 247 -38.67 24.97 -24.91
CA THR A 247 -37.78 25.79 -24.04
C THR A 247 -38.37 25.97 -22.64
N CYS A 248 -37.55 26.42 -21.69
CA CYS A 248 -37.96 26.69 -20.31
C CYS A 248 -39.14 27.66 -20.19
N ASN A 249 -39.30 28.56 -21.16
CA ASN A 249 -40.38 29.56 -21.17
C ASN A 249 -41.76 28.95 -21.51
N HIS A 250 -41.79 27.76 -22.09
CA HIS A 250 -43.04 27.09 -22.46
C HIS A 250 -43.64 26.25 -21.32
N VAL A 251 -42.93 26.14 -20.20
CA VAL A 251 -43.34 25.29 -19.07
C VAL A 251 -44.25 26.08 -18.13
N ARG A 252 -45.52 25.67 -18.07
CA ARG A 252 -46.49 26.21 -17.12
C ARG A 252 -46.65 25.23 -15.95
N PHE A 253 -46.36 25.73 -14.75
CA PHE A 253 -46.63 25.01 -13.50
C PHE A 253 -47.95 25.51 -12.89
N PRO A 254 -48.77 24.64 -12.28
CA PRO A 254 -49.83 25.08 -11.39
C PRO A 254 -49.25 25.88 -10.22
N ILE A 255 -50.01 26.85 -9.69
CA ILE A 255 -49.54 27.82 -8.69
C ILE A 255 -48.96 27.14 -7.44
N SER A 256 -49.46 25.96 -7.07
CA SER A 256 -49.00 25.17 -5.92
C SER A 256 -47.64 24.46 -6.12
N GLU A 257 -47.20 24.26 -7.36
CA GLU A 257 -45.98 23.50 -7.68
C GLU A 257 -44.95 24.32 -8.46
N ASN A 258 -45.16 25.62 -8.61
CA ASN A 258 -44.27 26.48 -9.39
C ASN A 258 -42.93 26.68 -8.65
N PRO A 259 -41.81 26.15 -9.18
CA PRO A 259 -40.50 26.24 -8.55
C PRO A 259 -39.95 27.68 -8.52
N CYS A 260 -40.53 28.60 -9.29
CA CYS A 260 -40.10 29.99 -9.43
C CYS A 260 -40.86 30.98 -8.55
N THR A 261 -41.83 30.51 -7.76
CA THR A 261 -42.51 31.25 -6.69
C THR A 261 -41.83 31.00 -5.34
#